data_AF-B8CCL3-F1
#
_entry.id   AF-B8CCL3-F1
#
_cell.length_a   1.000
_cell.length_b   1.000
_cell.length_c   1.000
_cell.angle_alpha   90.00
_cell.angle_beta   90.00
_cell.angle_gamma   90.00
#
_symmetry.space_group_name_H-M   'P 1'
#
loop_
_entity.id
_entity.type
_entity.pdbx_description
1 polymer ?
#
loop_
_entity_poly.entity_id
_entity_poly.type
_entity_poly.pdbx_seq_one_letter_code
_entity_poly.pdbx_strand_id
1 'polypeptide(L)'
;MKFIALFALISTTSVSGFAPSTRAMVNSRTTSTAVISQSSTSLQMADDAKIFDQESFIAESKEMRLKHLEEQAMFALKIAVENYGNAVFPNALIAGDSVITHLLHRMGYLKDGQAKVMVVDTFHLFPETMEFLREIEDFYGFKAEIFCAEGVPVGDKAAYDKKYGADLWKEDIEQYDKVCKVEPFQRGLKTLNTDCMINGRTRWQGFERAWIDQFENAPIGGGLAKCNPIAYWTLEDTFDYIAKYEVPHHPLHAKGYPSIGDAKDTIPIPEDGSTRFVNFKFEGDKTPWLDYASERKGRFVGLANKDGSTKTECGIHVAGAERTFDRDLWESGAVKNIESNDEALEIIKSGKEAIVAVYAPWCQFCQGMEEEFAKYAESAGVPVYKFRGDEERDFVSANLNTASFPTVNFIKSDGSVVKYDSEARSAEDFAAFEKSMN
;
A
#
# COMPACT_ATOMS: atom_id res chain seq x y z
N MET A 1 -27.79 -32.91 -17.56
CA MET A 1 -28.55 -31.65 -17.45
C MET A 1 -27.85 -30.60 -18.29
N LYS A 2 -28.59 -29.95 -19.20
CA LYS A 2 -28.08 -29.14 -20.32
C LYS A 2 -27.76 -27.70 -19.88
N PHE A 3 -26.65 -27.18 -20.41
CA PHE A 3 -26.31 -25.75 -20.50
C PHE A 3 -27.35 -24.97 -21.32
N ILE A 4 -27.67 -23.74 -20.89
CA ILE A 4 -28.33 -22.72 -21.72
C ILE A 4 -27.51 -21.43 -21.62
N ALA A 5 -26.93 -21.04 -22.75
CA ALA A 5 -26.34 -19.74 -23.01
C ALA A 5 -27.41 -18.80 -23.58
N LEU A 6 -27.39 -17.53 -23.18
CA LEU A 6 -28.29 -16.49 -23.69
C LEU A 6 -27.55 -15.63 -24.72
N PHE A 7 -27.96 -15.75 -25.99
CA PHE A 7 -27.55 -14.91 -27.11
C PHE A 7 -28.44 -13.66 -27.17
N ALA A 8 -27.83 -12.47 -27.30
CA ALA A 8 -28.52 -11.22 -27.65
C ALA A 8 -28.40 -10.97 -29.17
N LEU A 9 -29.54 -10.70 -29.80
CA LEU A 9 -29.67 -10.42 -31.23
C LEU A 9 -29.24 -8.99 -31.59
N ILE A 10 -28.55 -8.91 -32.72
CA ILE A 10 -28.17 -7.69 -33.46
C ILE A 10 -29.40 -7.12 -34.18
N SER A 11 -29.57 -5.80 -34.15
CA SER A 11 -30.38 -5.06 -35.14
C SER A 11 -29.60 -3.85 -35.63
N THR A 12 -29.32 -3.87 -36.93
CA THR A 12 -28.70 -2.83 -37.74
C THR A 12 -29.75 -1.81 -38.18
N THR A 13 -29.47 -0.52 -38.06
CA THR A 13 -29.99 0.48 -39.01
C THR A 13 -28.91 1.54 -39.28
N SER A 14 -28.60 1.68 -40.56
CA SER A 14 -27.68 2.65 -41.15
C SER A 14 -28.37 3.99 -41.35
N VAL A 15 -27.66 5.10 -41.12
CA VAL A 15 -28.02 6.40 -41.71
C VAL A 15 -26.76 7.06 -42.26
N SER A 16 -26.78 7.30 -43.56
CA SER A 16 -25.77 7.95 -44.39
C SER A 16 -25.77 9.47 -44.20
N GLY A 17 -24.59 10.08 -44.40
CA GLY A 17 -24.35 11.51 -44.23
C GLY A 17 -24.92 12.42 -45.31
N PHE A 18 -24.81 13.73 -45.07
CA PHE A 18 -24.97 14.78 -46.07
C PHE A 18 -24.10 15.99 -45.73
N ALA A 19 -23.36 16.46 -46.75
CA ALA A 19 -22.54 17.67 -46.77
C ALA A 19 -23.40 18.93 -47.10
N PRO A 20 -22.86 20.17 -46.96
CA PRO A 20 -23.66 21.39 -46.98
C PRO A 20 -23.79 22.00 -48.40
N SER A 21 -24.87 22.76 -48.61
CA SER A 21 -25.12 23.53 -49.83
C SER A 21 -25.49 24.98 -49.49
N THR A 22 -24.72 25.90 -50.05
CA THR A 22 -24.90 27.35 -50.04
C THR A 22 -25.96 27.80 -51.06
N ARG A 23 -26.84 28.75 -50.69
CA ARG A 23 -27.33 29.76 -51.66
C ARG A 23 -27.90 31.01 -50.98
N ALA A 24 -27.39 32.16 -51.39
CA ALA A 24 -27.88 33.48 -51.07
C ALA A 24 -29.15 33.83 -51.87
N MET A 25 -30.06 34.62 -51.29
CA MET A 25 -30.91 35.56 -52.03
C MET A 25 -31.25 36.78 -51.19
N VAL A 26 -30.96 37.94 -51.78
CA VAL A 26 -31.29 39.30 -51.38
C VAL A 26 -32.74 39.59 -51.78
N ASN A 27 -33.52 40.29 -50.93
CA ASN A 27 -34.44 41.30 -51.46
C ASN A 27 -34.82 42.39 -50.44
N SER A 28 -34.72 43.62 -50.92
CA SER A 28 -35.01 44.90 -50.26
C SER A 28 -36.48 45.33 -50.44
N ARG A 29 -37.05 46.09 -49.49
CA ARG A 29 -37.55 47.50 -49.67
C ARG A 29 -38.68 47.94 -48.70
N THR A 30 -38.40 49.06 -48.02
CA THR A 30 -39.22 50.27 -47.69
C THR A 30 -40.56 50.21 -46.95
N THR A 31 -40.51 50.74 -45.71
CA THR A 31 -41.31 51.83 -45.07
C THR A 31 -42.83 51.94 -45.29
N SER A 32 -43.56 51.92 -44.17
CA SER A 32 -44.65 52.88 -43.92
C SER A 32 -44.83 53.14 -42.41
N THR A 33 -44.79 54.42 -42.06
CA THR A 33 -45.06 55.02 -40.75
C THR A 33 -46.54 54.91 -40.36
N ALA A 34 -46.82 54.40 -39.18
CA ALA A 34 -48.08 54.66 -38.46
C ALA A 34 -47.77 54.96 -37.00
N VAL A 35 -47.99 56.23 -36.62
CA VAL A 35 -47.99 56.72 -35.25
C VAL A 35 -49.30 56.30 -34.60
N ILE A 36 -49.25 55.49 -33.55
CA ILE A 36 -50.38 55.30 -32.62
C ILE A 36 -49.85 55.58 -31.21
N SER A 37 -50.47 56.58 -30.59
CA SER A 37 -50.21 57.07 -29.25
C SER A 37 -50.62 56.08 -28.17
N GLN A 38 -49.71 55.88 -27.23
CA GLN A 38 -49.82 55.35 -25.86
C GLN A 38 -51.20 54.87 -25.37
N SER A 39 -51.29 53.58 -25.04
CA SER A 39 -51.94 53.14 -23.81
C SER A 39 -50.87 52.54 -22.90
N SER A 40 -50.58 53.25 -21.82
CA SER A 40 -49.70 52.81 -20.73
C SER A 40 -50.33 51.62 -20.02
N THR A 41 -50.01 50.42 -20.48
CA THR A 41 -50.13 49.22 -19.66
C THR A 41 -48.72 48.92 -19.19
N SER A 42 -48.47 49.21 -17.92
CA SER A 42 -47.25 48.80 -17.22
C SER A 42 -47.02 47.32 -17.49
N LEU A 43 -46.03 47.01 -18.34
CA LEU A 43 -45.34 45.74 -18.29
C LEU A 43 -44.75 45.68 -16.89
N GLN A 44 -45.44 44.97 -16.00
CA GLN A 44 -44.84 44.40 -14.81
C GLN A 44 -43.49 43.84 -15.26
N MET A 45 -42.43 44.43 -14.71
CA MET A 45 -41.09 43.90 -14.81
C MET A 45 -41.20 42.45 -14.36
N ALA A 46 -41.13 41.53 -15.33
CA ALA A 46 -41.09 40.11 -15.05
C ALA A 46 -39.89 39.91 -14.12
N ASP A 47 -40.18 39.24 -13.01
CA ASP A 47 -39.27 38.91 -11.93
C ASP A 47 -37.86 38.64 -12.42
N ASP A 48 -36.86 39.12 -11.67
CA ASP A 48 -35.48 38.69 -11.72
C ASP A 48 -35.41 37.16 -11.60
N ALA A 49 -35.62 36.47 -12.71
CA ALA A 49 -35.43 35.03 -12.80
C ALA A 49 -33.96 34.82 -12.51
N LYS A 50 -33.64 34.30 -11.32
CA LYS A 50 -32.28 33.87 -10.95
C LYS A 50 -31.77 32.99 -12.08
N ILE A 51 -30.91 33.56 -12.92
CA ILE A 51 -30.21 32.81 -13.97
C ILE A 51 -29.34 31.81 -13.22
N PHE A 52 -29.47 30.53 -13.56
CA PHE A 52 -28.64 29.48 -12.96
C PHE A 52 -27.17 29.75 -13.31
N ASP A 53 -26.36 30.03 -12.29
CA ASP A 53 -24.91 30.21 -12.42
C ASP A 53 -24.21 28.85 -12.38
N GLN A 54 -23.84 28.36 -13.57
CA GLN A 54 -23.19 27.06 -13.74
C GLN A 54 -21.79 27.03 -13.10
N GLU A 55 -21.04 28.12 -13.17
CA GLU A 55 -19.68 28.19 -12.62
C GLU A 55 -19.72 28.14 -11.10
N SER A 56 -20.63 28.90 -10.48
CA SER A 56 -20.84 28.83 -9.03
C SER A 56 -21.28 27.43 -8.59
N PHE A 57 -22.16 26.77 -9.34
CA PHE A 57 -22.60 25.41 -9.02
C PHE A 57 -21.45 24.38 -9.12
N ILE A 58 -20.61 24.48 -10.16
CA ILE A 58 -19.44 23.60 -10.33
C ILE A 58 -18.47 23.80 -9.16
N ALA A 59 -18.18 25.05 -8.78
CA ALA A 59 -17.31 25.36 -7.66
C ALA A 59 -17.84 24.81 -6.34
N GLU A 60 -19.13 25.03 -6.03
CA GLU A 60 -19.78 24.52 -4.83
C GLU A 60 -19.77 22.98 -4.81
N SER A 61 -20.04 22.33 -5.95
CA SER A 61 -20.00 20.87 -6.08
C SER A 61 -18.61 20.29 -5.80
N LYS A 62 -17.55 20.92 -6.33
CA LYS A 62 -16.17 20.54 -6.04
C LYS A 62 -15.81 20.74 -4.57
N GLU A 63 -16.24 21.84 -3.96
CA GLU A 63 -16.03 22.10 -2.54
C GLU A 63 -16.71 21.04 -1.66
N MET A 64 -17.97 20.69 -1.96
CA MET A 64 -18.71 19.63 -1.26
C MET A 64 -17.99 18.28 -1.38
N ARG A 65 -17.51 17.92 -2.58
CA ARG A 65 -16.74 16.70 -2.80
C ARG A 65 -15.46 16.67 -1.96
N LEU A 66 -14.67 17.73 -2.03
CA LEU A 66 -13.39 17.80 -1.33
C LEU A 66 -13.58 17.77 0.19
N LYS A 67 -14.60 18.47 0.71
CA LYS A 67 -14.96 18.43 2.12
C LYS A 67 -15.32 17.01 2.58
N HIS A 68 -16.15 16.30 1.81
CA HIS A 68 -16.50 14.92 2.13
C HIS A 68 -15.28 14.00 2.16
N LEU A 69 -14.40 14.11 1.16
CA LEU A 69 -13.17 13.32 1.06
C LEU A 69 -12.20 13.62 2.23
N GLU A 70 -12.07 14.89 2.63
CA GLU A 70 -11.28 15.31 3.80
C GLU A 70 -11.83 14.69 5.09
N GLU A 71 -13.14 14.83 5.34
CA GLU A 71 -13.81 14.24 6.52
C GLU A 71 -13.63 12.72 6.57
N GLN A 72 -13.76 12.04 5.44
CA GLN A 72 -13.60 10.59 5.34
C GLN A 72 -12.15 10.15 5.62
N ALA A 73 -11.16 10.87 5.09
CA ALA A 73 -9.75 10.59 5.32
C ALA A 73 -9.34 10.83 6.77
N MET A 74 -9.76 11.96 7.36
CA MET A 74 -9.53 12.27 8.77
C MET A 74 -10.20 11.24 9.68
N PHE A 75 -11.40 10.77 9.33
CA PHE A 75 -12.04 9.69 10.08
C PHE A 75 -11.22 8.39 10.04
N ALA A 76 -10.75 7.96 8.87
CA ALA A 76 -9.91 6.77 8.76
C ALA A 76 -8.59 6.89 9.54
N LEU A 77 -7.91 8.05 9.45
CA LEU A 77 -6.70 8.34 10.23
C LEU A 77 -6.97 8.32 11.74
N LYS A 78 -8.08 8.90 12.18
CA LYS A 78 -8.49 8.84 13.59
C LYS A 78 -8.67 7.40 14.05
N ILE A 79 -9.38 6.58 13.27
CA ILE A 79 -9.58 5.16 13.60
C ILE A 79 -8.23 4.42 13.65
N ALA A 80 -7.33 4.68 12.70
CA ALA A 80 -5.99 4.09 12.68
C ALA A 80 -5.14 4.49 13.88
N VAL A 81 -5.12 5.76 14.27
CA VAL A 81 -4.23 6.25 15.34
C VAL A 81 -4.80 6.02 16.74
N GLU A 82 -6.13 6.10 16.93
CA GLU A 82 -6.73 5.97 18.26
C GLU A 82 -7.05 4.52 18.66
N ASN A 83 -7.20 3.60 17.71
CA ASN A 83 -7.50 2.18 18.02
C ASN A 83 -6.28 1.26 17.92
N TYR A 84 -5.16 1.75 17.39
CA TYR A 84 -3.91 1.00 17.29
C TYR A 84 -2.81 1.78 18.02
N GLY A 85 -1.98 1.07 18.78
CA GLY A 85 -1.01 1.70 19.69
C GLY A 85 0.23 2.25 18.99
N ASN A 86 0.56 1.75 17.79
CA ASN A 86 1.76 2.10 17.03
C ASN A 86 1.42 2.28 15.54
N ALA A 87 0.65 3.32 15.23
CA ALA A 87 0.39 3.69 13.85
C ALA A 87 1.68 4.24 13.18
N VAL A 88 2.06 3.65 12.06
CA VAL A 88 3.22 4.10 11.27
C VAL A 88 2.79 4.41 9.85
N PHE A 89 3.28 5.53 9.33
CA PHE A 89 3.06 5.98 7.97
C PHE A 89 4.37 5.91 7.16
N PRO A 90 4.59 4.83 6.39
CA PRO A 90 5.62 4.77 5.37
C PRO A 90 5.32 5.83 4.29
N ASN A 91 6.27 6.73 4.08
CA ASN A 91 6.09 7.95 3.31
C ASN A 91 7.19 8.07 2.24
N ALA A 92 6.77 8.13 0.97
CA ALA A 92 7.65 8.32 -0.18
C ALA A 92 7.62 9.75 -0.71
N LEU A 93 6.95 10.66 0.00
CA LEU A 93 6.91 12.11 -0.26
C LEU A 93 6.22 12.51 -1.57
N ILE A 94 5.40 11.64 -2.14
CA ILE A 94 4.54 11.94 -3.29
C ILE A 94 3.34 12.81 -2.87
N ALA A 95 2.54 13.28 -3.85
CA ALA A 95 1.41 14.18 -3.61
C ALA A 95 0.42 13.65 -2.54
N GLY A 96 -0.04 12.40 -2.68
CA GLY A 96 -0.94 11.77 -1.70
C GLY A 96 -0.31 11.68 -0.30
N ASP A 97 0.97 11.36 -0.22
CA ASP A 97 1.68 11.26 1.05
C ASP A 97 1.87 12.62 1.73
N SER A 98 2.04 13.68 0.94
CA SER A 98 2.09 15.06 1.42
C SER A 98 0.76 15.48 2.04
N VAL A 99 -0.37 15.09 1.42
CA VAL A 99 -1.71 15.30 1.98
C VAL A 99 -1.90 14.53 3.29
N ILE A 100 -1.52 13.26 3.35
CA ILE A 100 -1.64 12.47 4.59
C ILE A 100 -0.79 13.08 5.72
N THR A 101 0.43 13.53 5.42
CA THR A 101 1.30 14.23 6.39
C THR A 101 0.60 15.46 6.94
N HIS A 102 0.02 16.28 6.06
CA HIS A 102 -0.71 17.48 6.46
C HIS A 102 -1.94 17.16 7.33
N LEU A 103 -2.71 16.12 6.98
CA LEU A 103 -3.85 15.68 7.77
C LEU A 103 -3.43 15.19 9.16
N LEU A 104 -2.40 14.34 9.25
CA LEU A 104 -1.85 13.87 10.53
C LEU A 104 -1.37 15.04 11.40
N HIS A 105 -0.72 16.05 10.80
CA HIS A 105 -0.32 17.27 11.50
C HIS A 105 -1.54 18.05 12.03
N ARG A 106 -2.54 18.32 11.19
CA ARG A 106 -3.75 19.06 11.57
C ARG A 106 -4.55 18.36 12.68
N MET A 107 -4.44 17.04 12.76
CA MET A 107 -5.04 16.22 13.81
C MET A 107 -4.19 16.12 15.09
N GLY A 108 -2.97 16.64 15.08
CA GLY A 108 -2.03 16.61 16.22
C GLY A 108 -1.18 15.35 16.33
N TYR A 109 -1.43 14.33 15.52
CA TYR A 109 -0.82 13.00 15.67
C TYR A 109 0.68 12.95 15.37
N LEU A 110 1.22 13.90 14.60
CA LEU A 110 2.68 13.99 14.40
C LEU A 110 3.41 14.59 15.60
N LYS A 111 2.84 15.64 16.21
CA LYS A 111 3.47 16.37 17.32
C LYS A 111 3.58 15.51 18.58
N ASP A 112 2.55 14.71 18.83
CA ASP A 112 2.47 13.85 20.01
C ASP A 112 3.12 12.47 19.78
N GLY A 113 3.67 12.23 18.59
CA GLY A 113 4.34 10.98 18.22
C GLY A 113 3.40 9.76 18.15
N GLN A 114 2.07 9.99 18.19
CA GLN A 114 1.06 8.93 18.10
C GLN A 114 1.05 8.26 16.74
N ALA A 115 1.36 9.02 15.68
CA ALA A 115 1.67 8.49 14.36
C ALA A 115 3.14 8.78 14.03
N LYS A 116 3.91 7.74 13.72
CA LYS A 116 5.30 7.89 13.28
C LYS A 116 5.39 7.93 11.76
N VAL A 117 6.26 8.77 11.23
CA VAL A 117 6.58 8.79 9.79
C VAL A 117 7.82 7.95 9.56
N MET A 118 7.76 7.01 8.61
CA MET A 118 8.87 6.15 8.23
C MET A 118 9.25 6.41 6.77
N VAL A 119 10.54 6.55 6.48
CA VAL A 119 11.04 6.75 5.11
C VAL A 119 12.05 5.66 4.77
N VAL A 120 11.99 5.13 3.55
CA VAL A 120 12.99 4.18 3.05
C VAL A 120 13.93 4.91 2.09
N ASP A 121 15.18 5.10 2.50
CA ASP A 121 16.25 5.59 1.63
C ASP A 121 16.84 4.43 0.83
N THR A 122 16.53 4.41 -0.47
CA THR A 122 16.98 3.39 -1.41
C THR A 122 18.40 3.65 -1.93
N PHE A 123 19.01 4.79 -1.56
CA PHE A 123 20.22 5.36 -2.14
C PHE A 123 20.12 5.71 -3.65
N HIS A 124 18.90 5.66 -4.21
CA HIS A 124 18.62 5.92 -5.61
C HIS A 124 17.44 6.87 -5.81
N LEU A 125 16.92 7.47 -4.74
CA LEU A 125 15.93 8.55 -4.80
C LEU A 125 16.50 9.76 -5.55
N PHE A 126 15.63 10.65 -5.99
CA PHE A 126 16.08 11.96 -6.46
C PHE A 126 16.74 12.73 -5.30
N PRO A 127 17.80 13.54 -5.56
CA PRO A 127 18.41 14.40 -4.54
C PRO A 127 17.37 15.28 -3.84
N GLU A 128 16.39 15.78 -4.61
CA GLU A 128 15.30 16.61 -4.11
C GLU A 128 14.42 15.90 -3.07
N THR A 129 14.35 14.56 -3.07
CA THR A 129 13.46 13.80 -2.17
C THR A 129 13.89 13.91 -0.72
N MET A 130 15.17 13.71 -0.41
CA MET A 130 15.67 13.83 0.96
C MET A 130 15.83 15.30 1.40
N GLU A 131 16.01 16.23 0.45
CA GLU A 131 15.91 17.66 0.72
C GLU A 131 14.49 18.07 1.13
N PHE A 132 13.50 17.61 0.39
CA PHE A 132 12.09 17.88 0.67
C PHE A 132 11.64 17.22 1.98
N LEU A 133 12.16 16.04 2.34
CA LEU A 133 11.93 15.44 3.66
C LEU A 133 12.29 16.41 4.80
N ARG A 134 13.48 17.03 4.72
CA ARG A 134 13.94 17.97 5.76
C ARG A 134 13.03 19.20 5.84
N GLU A 135 12.60 19.71 4.68
CA GLU A 135 11.65 20.83 4.62
C GLU A 135 10.34 20.49 5.32
N ILE A 136 9.75 19.33 5.05
CA ILE A 136 8.46 18.96 5.67
C ILE A 136 8.60 18.61 7.16
N GLU A 137 9.73 18.03 7.59
CA GLU A 137 10.03 17.80 9.00
C GLU A 137 10.07 19.12 9.77
N ASP A 138 10.76 20.13 9.22
CA ASP A 138 10.87 21.46 9.82
C ASP A 138 9.53 22.21 9.79
N PHE A 139 8.77 22.09 8.70
CA PHE A 139 7.47 22.74 8.54
C PHE A 139 6.42 22.19 9.50
N TYR A 140 6.33 20.86 9.66
CA TYR A 140 5.31 20.21 10.48
C TYR A 140 5.76 19.86 11.90
N GLY A 141 7.07 19.99 12.19
CA GLY A 141 7.63 19.76 13.52
C GLY A 141 7.67 18.28 13.93
N PHE A 142 8.13 17.40 13.05
CA PHE A 142 8.35 15.98 13.33
C PHE A 142 9.72 15.52 12.84
N LYS A 143 10.14 14.31 13.24
CA LYS A 143 11.30 13.62 12.66
C LYS A 143 10.91 12.24 12.15
N ALA A 144 11.32 11.93 10.93
CA ALA A 144 11.07 10.66 10.30
C ALA A 144 12.08 9.61 10.76
N GLU A 145 11.61 8.37 10.87
CA GLU A 145 12.43 7.19 11.09
C GLU A 145 12.92 6.69 9.74
N ILE A 146 14.21 6.88 9.44
CA ILE A 146 14.79 6.57 8.13
C ILE A 146 15.45 5.19 8.17
N PHE A 147 14.99 4.29 7.29
CA PHE A 147 15.57 2.97 7.08
C PHE A 147 16.20 2.88 5.69
N CYS A 148 17.31 2.17 5.58
CA CYS A 148 18.01 1.89 4.33
C CYS A 148 18.61 0.48 4.39
N ALA A 149 19.31 0.05 3.34
CA ALA A 149 19.90 -1.29 3.28
C ALA A 149 20.73 -1.62 4.54
N GLU A 150 20.50 -2.80 5.12
CA GLU A 150 21.11 -3.20 6.38
C GLU A 150 22.65 -3.04 6.36
N GLY A 151 23.19 -2.43 7.43
CA GLY A 151 24.64 -2.24 7.60
C GLY A 151 25.26 -1.17 6.70
N VAL A 152 24.46 -0.36 6.01
CA VAL A 152 24.90 0.84 5.27
C VAL A 152 24.42 2.08 6.02
N PRO A 153 25.25 3.12 6.24
CA PRO A 153 24.79 4.38 6.81
C PRO A 153 23.78 5.08 5.88
N VAL A 154 22.72 5.65 6.46
CA VAL A 154 21.72 6.46 5.71
C VAL A 154 22.40 7.57 4.90
N GLY A 155 22.00 7.75 3.66
CA GLY A 155 22.59 8.72 2.73
C GLY A 155 23.98 8.38 2.18
N ASP A 156 24.63 7.29 2.62
CA ASP A 156 25.96 6.89 2.15
C ASP A 156 25.89 5.95 0.94
N LYS A 157 25.64 6.55 -0.24
CA LYS A 157 25.64 5.82 -1.52
C LYS A 157 26.98 5.13 -1.81
N ALA A 158 28.11 5.71 -1.40
CA ALA A 158 29.42 5.10 -1.65
C ALA A 158 29.61 3.80 -0.86
N ALA A 159 29.13 3.76 0.39
CA ALA A 159 29.10 2.54 1.20
C ALA A 159 28.15 1.48 0.61
N TYR A 160 26.99 1.89 0.09
CA TYR A 160 26.10 1.01 -0.65
C TYR A 160 26.80 0.39 -1.88
N ASP A 161 27.40 1.24 -2.73
CA ASP A 161 28.06 0.81 -3.97
C ASP A 161 29.21 -0.17 -3.68
N LYS A 162 29.95 0.06 -2.60
CA LYS A 162 31.02 -0.83 -2.15
C LYS A 162 30.50 -2.21 -1.70
N LYS A 163 29.32 -2.27 -1.09
CA LYS A 163 28.75 -3.51 -0.54
C LYS A 163 27.98 -4.32 -1.59
N TYR A 164 27.22 -3.64 -2.45
CA TYR A 164 26.24 -4.25 -3.34
C TYR A 164 26.52 -4.04 -4.83
N GLY A 165 27.42 -3.12 -5.18
CA GLY A 165 27.68 -2.72 -6.58
C GLY A 165 26.77 -1.57 -7.03
N ALA A 166 27.32 -0.65 -7.82
CA ALA A 166 26.62 0.56 -8.28
C ALA A 166 25.48 0.29 -9.28
N ASP A 167 25.54 -0.85 -9.98
CA ASP A 167 24.61 -1.23 -11.04
C ASP A 167 23.71 -2.42 -10.63
N LEU A 168 23.59 -2.74 -9.33
CA LEU A 168 22.79 -3.88 -8.86
C LEU A 168 21.36 -3.89 -9.43
N TRP A 169 20.73 -2.73 -9.58
CA TRP A 169 19.40 -2.60 -10.14
C TRP A 169 19.30 -2.98 -11.63
N LYS A 170 20.40 -2.92 -12.39
CA LYS A 170 20.49 -3.43 -13.77
C LYS A 170 20.81 -4.93 -13.78
N GLU A 171 21.66 -5.36 -12.86
CA GLU A 171 22.19 -6.72 -12.81
C GLU A 171 21.17 -7.72 -12.23
N ASP A 172 20.51 -7.35 -11.14
CA ASP A 172 19.48 -8.13 -10.46
C ASP A 172 18.48 -7.20 -9.75
N ILE A 173 17.41 -6.86 -10.46
CA ILE A 173 16.37 -5.96 -9.94
C ILE A 173 15.62 -6.53 -8.72
N GLU A 174 15.50 -7.86 -8.60
CA GLU A 174 14.85 -8.49 -7.46
C GLU A 174 15.72 -8.38 -6.21
N GLN A 175 17.03 -8.63 -6.36
CA GLN A 175 17.96 -8.44 -5.25
C GLN A 175 18.05 -6.96 -4.86
N TYR A 176 18.04 -6.04 -5.84
CA TYR A 176 17.94 -4.60 -5.57
C TYR A 176 16.68 -4.25 -4.77
N ASP A 177 15.50 -4.67 -5.24
CA ASP A 177 14.23 -4.39 -4.55
C ASP A 177 14.24 -5.01 -3.15
N LYS A 178 14.80 -6.21 -2.99
CA LYS A 178 14.96 -6.87 -1.68
C LYS A 178 15.77 -6.02 -0.71
N VAL A 179 16.99 -5.62 -1.07
CA VAL A 179 17.91 -4.95 -0.13
C VAL A 179 17.65 -3.46 0.04
N CYS A 180 17.15 -2.78 -0.98
CA CYS A 180 16.95 -1.33 -0.95
C CYS A 180 15.53 -0.92 -0.55
N LYS A 181 14.53 -1.80 -0.70
CA LYS A 181 13.12 -1.44 -0.50
C LYS A 181 12.43 -2.35 0.49
N VAL A 182 12.39 -3.65 0.21
CA VAL A 182 11.58 -4.61 0.98
C VAL A 182 12.16 -4.84 2.37
N GLU A 183 13.43 -5.22 2.49
CA GLU A 183 14.06 -5.48 3.79
C GLU A 183 14.05 -4.23 4.71
N PRO A 184 14.46 -3.03 4.26
CA PRO A 184 14.45 -1.85 5.13
C PRO A 184 13.04 -1.45 5.56
N PHE A 185 12.05 -1.61 4.66
CA PHE A 185 10.64 -1.38 4.98
C PHE A 185 10.15 -2.36 6.06
N GLN A 186 10.43 -3.66 5.89
CA GLN A 186 10.03 -4.69 6.85
C GLN A 186 10.69 -4.49 8.20
N ARG A 187 12.01 -4.26 8.21
CA ARG A 187 12.77 -3.96 9.43
C ARG A 187 12.26 -2.69 10.09
N GLY A 188 11.89 -1.67 9.33
CA GLY A 188 11.32 -0.44 9.87
C GLY A 188 10.00 -0.67 10.60
N LEU A 189 9.06 -1.37 9.95
CA LEU A 189 7.79 -1.73 10.59
C LEU A 189 7.99 -2.57 11.86
N LYS A 190 8.92 -3.54 11.84
CA LYS A 190 9.28 -4.35 13.01
C LYS A 190 9.91 -3.51 14.13
N THR A 191 10.88 -2.67 13.80
CA THR A 191 11.61 -1.83 14.77
C THR A 191 10.68 -0.84 15.47
N LEU A 192 9.68 -0.34 14.75
CA LEU A 192 8.69 0.60 15.27
C LEU A 192 7.51 -0.07 15.97
N ASN A 193 7.48 -1.41 16.04
CA ASN A 193 6.38 -2.22 16.58
C ASN A 193 5.03 -1.89 15.94
N THR A 194 5.01 -1.66 14.62
CA THR A 194 3.82 -1.19 13.91
C THR A 194 2.67 -2.20 14.02
N ASP A 195 1.52 -1.74 14.50
CA ASP A 195 0.26 -2.51 14.50
C ASP A 195 -0.77 -1.96 13.50
N CYS A 196 -0.61 -0.72 13.02
CA CYS A 196 -1.34 -0.16 11.88
C CYS A 196 -0.42 0.60 10.91
N MET A 197 -0.41 0.19 9.64
CA MET A 197 0.29 0.85 8.56
C MET A 197 -0.65 1.78 7.77
N ILE A 198 -0.48 3.08 7.97
CA ILE A 198 -1.08 4.11 7.13
C ILE A 198 -0.31 4.17 5.80
N ASN A 199 -0.97 4.33 4.66
CA ASN A 199 -0.27 4.46 3.36
C ASN A 199 -1.06 5.29 2.33
N GLY A 200 -0.35 5.84 1.34
CA GLY A 200 -0.92 6.70 0.29
C GLY A 200 -1.52 6.00 -0.93
N ARG A 201 -1.91 4.72 -0.84
CA ARG A 201 -2.55 4.03 -1.97
C ARG A 201 -3.96 4.56 -2.22
N THR A 202 -4.29 4.77 -3.49
CA THR A 202 -5.61 5.20 -3.97
C THR A 202 -6.15 4.22 -5.00
N ARG A 203 -7.47 4.16 -5.17
CA ARG A 203 -8.10 3.42 -6.26
C ARG A 203 -7.80 4.02 -7.63
N TRP A 204 -7.52 5.33 -7.66
CA TRP A 204 -7.16 6.08 -8.88
C TRP A 204 -5.88 5.58 -9.55
N GLN A 205 -4.97 5.00 -8.76
CA GLN A 205 -3.76 4.34 -9.24
C GLN A 205 -4.02 3.05 -10.02
N GLY A 206 -5.24 2.53 -9.98
CA GLY A 206 -5.71 1.39 -10.75
C GLY A 206 -4.96 0.08 -10.52
N PHE A 207 -5.07 -0.83 -11.50
CA PHE A 207 -4.55 -2.20 -11.43
C PHE A 207 -5.02 -2.93 -10.17
N GLU A 208 -4.10 -3.53 -9.40
CA GLU A 208 -4.37 -4.17 -8.12
C GLU A 208 -4.97 -3.23 -7.07
N ARG A 209 -4.78 -1.91 -7.21
CA ARG A 209 -5.31 -0.90 -6.26
C ARG A 209 -6.75 -0.48 -6.57
N ALA A 210 -7.30 -0.85 -7.73
CA ALA A 210 -8.60 -0.36 -8.21
C ALA A 210 -9.79 -0.59 -7.26
N TRP A 211 -9.67 -1.56 -6.35
CA TRP A 211 -10.73 -2.04 -5.47
C TRP A 211 -10.37 -1.96 -3.97
N ILE A 212 -9.27 -1.30 -3.61
CA ILE A 212 -8.93 -1.12 -2.18
C ILE A 212 -9.97 -0.24 -1.47
N ASP A 213 -10.19 -0.51 -0.19
CA ASP A 213 -11.00 0.30 0.71
C ASP A 213 -10.11 1.04 1.72
N GLN A 214 -10.71 1.89 2.57
CA GLN A 214 -9.96 2.66 3.58
C GLN A 214 -9.24 1.79 4.61
N PHE A 215 -9.70 0.55 4.80
CA PHE A 215 -8.98 -0.48 5.54
C PHE A 215 -8.95 -1.76 4.73
N GLU A 216 -7.80 -2.41 4.71
CA GLU A 216 -7.71 -3.81 4.27
C GLU A 216 -7.84 -4.72 5.49
N ASN A 217 -8.69 -5.73 5.37
CA ASN A 217 -8.93 -6.68 6.44
C ASN A 217 -7.61 -7.40 6.79
N ALA A 218 -7.12 -7.19 8.02
CA ALA A 218 -6.10 -8.05 8.58
C ALA A 218 -6.68 -9.47 8.76
N PRO A 219 -5.87 -10.53 8.63
CA PRO A 219 -6.32 -11.89 8.92
C PRO A 219 -6.91 -11.99 10.33
N ILE A 220 -7.99 -12.79 10.47
CA ILE A 220 -8.59 -13.07 11.78
C ILE A 220 -7.56 -13.84 12.62
N GLY A 221 -7.09 -13.24 13.73
CA GLY A 221 -6.12 -13.85 14.64
C GLY A 221 -4.73 -13.21 14.66
N GLY A 222 -4.47 -12.19 13.85
CA GLY A 222 -3.24 -11.39 13.89
C GLY A 222 -2.77 -10.95 12.50
N GLY A 223 -2.19 -9.75 12.41
CA GLY A 223 -1.60 -9.19 11.19
C GLY A 223 -1.53 -7.66 11.22
N LEU A 224 -0.78 -7.09 10.27
CA LEU A 224 -0.66 -5.63 10.10
C LEU A 224 -2.01 -5.07 9.66
N ALA A 225 -2.65 -4.22 10.46
CA ALA A 225 -3.76 -3.43 9.94
C ALA A 225 -3.22 -2.46 8.88
N LYS A 226 -3.93 -2.29 7.77
CA LYS A 226 -3.53 -1.32 6.73
C LYS A 226 -4.63 -0.28 6.56
N CYS A 227 -4.28 0.99 6.74
CA CYS A 227 -5.18 2.12 6.53
C CYS A 227 -4.78 2.86 5.25
N ASN A 228 -5.71 2.95 4.30
CA ASN A 228 -5.58 3.70 3.05
C ASN A 228 -6.49 4.95 3.15
N PRO A 229 -6.15 6.00 3.94
CA PRO A 229 -7.08 7.06 4.30
C PRO A 229 -7.66 7.82 3.09
N ILE A 230 -6.87 7.90 2.02
CA ILE A 230 -7.23 8.56 0.76
C ILE A 230 -7.64 7.58 -0.35
N ALA A 231 -8.06 6.35 -0.01
CA ALA A 231 -8.40 5.29 -0.97
C ALA A 231 -9.34 5.75 -2.10
N TYR A 232 -10.31 6.61 -1.80
CA TYR A 232 -11.33 7.06 -2.75
C TYR A 232 -11.01 8.40 -3.44
N TRP A 233 -9.82 8.95 -3.20
CA TRP A 233 -9.39 10.21 -3.81
C TRP A 233 -8.88 9.96 -5.23
N THR A 234 -9.18 10.89 -6.13
CA THR A 234 -8.49 10.99 -7.42
C THR A 234 -7.20 11.79 -7.28
N LEU A 235 -6.35 11.77 -8.31
CA LEU A 235 -5.19 12.65 -8.33
C LEU A 235 -5.61 14.14 -8.38
N GLU A 236 -6.72 14.46 -9.04
CA GLU A 236 -7.25 15.84 -9.05
C GLU A 236 -7.64 16.29 -7.64
N ASP A 237 -8.36 15.47 -6.89
CA ASP A 237 -8.74 15.78 -5.50
C ASP A 237 -7.50 16.02 -4.61
N THR A 238 -6.43 15.26 -4.85
CA THR A 238 -5.16 15.39 -4.12
C THR A 238 -4.50 16.74 -4.38
N PHE A 239 -4.41 17.17 -5.65
CA PHE A 239 -3.83 18.47 -5.99
C PHE A 239 -4.75 19.65 -5.66
N ASP A 240 -6.07 19.47 -5.74
CA ASP A 240 -7.06 20.45 -5.28
C ASP A 240 -6.91 20.69 -3.76
N TYR A 241 -6.69 19.63 -2.97
CA TYR A 241 -6.38 19.74 -1.54
C TYR A 241 -5.05 20.48 -1.29
N ILE A 242 -3.99 20.08 -2.00
CA ILE A 242 -2.67 20.71 -1.92
C ILE A 242 -2.80 22.21 -2.21
N ALA A 243 -3.57 22.58 -3.24
CA ALA A 243 -3.78 23.97 -3.60
C ALA A 243 -4.60 24.75 -2.56
N LYS A 244 -5.67 24.14 -2.03
CA LYS A 244 -6.55 24.77 -1.04
C LYS A 244 -5.82 25.13 0.26
N TYR A 245 -4.93 24.26 0.72
CA TYR A 245 -4.25 24.43 2.01
C TYR A 245 -2.77 24.80 1.88
N GLU A 246 -2.30 25.08 0.66
CA GLU A 246 -0.90 25.38 0.34
C GLU A 246 0.08 24.36 0.95
N VAL A 247 -0.29 23.07 0.84
CA VAL A 247 0.49 21.97 1.42
C VAL A 247 1.85 21.88 0.72
N PRO A 248 2.99 21.87 1.45
CA PRO A 248 4.29 21.58 0.86
C PRO A 248 4.23 20.27 0.08
N HIS A 249 4.70 20.30 -1.17
CA HIS A 249 4.65 19.15 -2.08
C HIS A 249 5.98 19.01 -2.82
N HIS A 250 6.28 17.79 -3.28
CA HIS A 250 7.58 17.49 -3.89
C HIS A 250 7.89 18.45 -5.06
N PRO A 251 9.11 19.03 -5.14
CA PRO A 251 9.45 20.02 -6.16
C PRO A 251 9.46 19.44 -7.58
N LEU A 252 9.60 18.13 -7.74
CA LEU A 252 9.51 17.45 -9.04
C LEU A 252 8.10 17.51 -9.66
N HIS A 253 7.04 17.82 -8.90
CA HIS A 253 5.74 18.11 -9.49
C HIS A 253 5.82 19.30 -10.47
N ALA A 254 6.68 20.28 -10.20
CA ALA A 254 6.96 21.41 -11.11
C ALA A 254 7.80 21.00 -12.34
N LYS A 255 8.38 19.81 -12.34
CA LYS A 255 9.18 19.25 -13.45
C LYS A 255 8.46 18.15 -14.23
N GLY A 256 7.17 17.94 -13.98
CA GLY A 256 6.35 17.03 -14.76
C GLY A 256 6.16 15.62 -14.18
N TYR A 257 6.53 15.38 -12.92
CA TYR A 257 6.45 14.06 -12.29
C TYR A 257 5.20 13.92 -11.41
N PRO A 258 4.11 13.24 -11.86
CA PRO A 258 2.94 13.00 -11.00
C PRO A 258 3.16 11.91 -9.94
N SER A 259 4.13 11.02 -10.16
CA SER A 259 4.56 9.99 -9.21
C SER A 259 6.08 9.92 -9.18
N ILE A 260 6.66 9.75 -8.00
CA ILE A 260 8.11 9.87 -7.78
C ILE A 260 8.62 8.64 -7.02
N GLY A 261 9.72 8.07 -7.50
CA GLY A 261 10.40 6.92 -6.92
C GLY A 261 11.91 7.07 -7.01
N ASP A 262 12.58 5.99 -7.40
CA ASP A 262 14.02 6.05 -7.66
C ASP A 262 14.26 6.81 -8.98
N ALA A 263 15.27 7.69 -8.98
CA ALA A 263 15.58 8.57 -10.10
C ALA A 263 15.91 7.81 -11.40
N LYS A 264 16.45 6.60 -11.27
CA LYS A 264 16.83 5.74 -12.40
C LYS A 264 15.65 5.17 -13.20
N ASP A 265 14.46 5.09 -12.59
CA ASP A 265 13.30 4.39 -13.13
C ASP A 265 12.01 5.21 -13.08
N THR A 266 12.15 6.53 -12.88
CA THR A 266 11.04 7.48 -12.82
C THR A 266 11.21 8.56 -13.88
N ILE A 267 10.18 8.78 -14.72
CA ILE A 267 10.15 9.79 -15.79
C ILE A 267 8.92 10.71 -15.64
N PRO A 268 8.95 11.93 -16.21
CA PRO A 268 7.78 12.81 -16.20
C PRO A 268 6.67 12.28 -17.12
N ILE A 269 5.44 12.75 -16.91
CA ILE A 269 4.27 12.40 -17.72
C ILE A 269 3.57 13.69 -18.15
N PRO A 270 3.34 13.96 -19.44
CA PRO A 270 4.04 13.32 -20.56
C PRO A 270 5.57 13.49 -20.46
N GLU A 271 6.32 12.70 -21.21
CA GLU A 271 7.79 12.63 -21.08
C GLU A 271 8.50 13.97 -21.37
N ASP A 272 7.85 14.88 -22.07
CA ASP A 272 8.36 16.24 -22.32
C ASP A 272 8.20 17.19 -21.11
N GLY A 273 7.52 16.74 -20.04
CA GLY A 273 7.29 17.51 -18.82
C GLY A 273 6.35 18.70 -18.99
N SER A 274 5.54 18.73 -20.07
CA SER A 274 4.65 19.85 -20.39
C SER A 274 3.47 19.99 -19.43
N THR A 275 3.03 18.90 -18.79
CA THR A 275 2.06 18.91 -17.70
C THR A 275 2.78 18.99 -16.37
N ARG A 276 2.51 20.01 -15.56
CA ARG A 276 3.19 20.21 -14.27
C ARG A 276 2.32 20.95 -13.27
N PHE A 277 2.70 20.89 -12.00
CA PHE A 277 2.04 21.61 -10.92
C PHE A 277 3.01 22.60 -10.28
N VAL A 278 2.74 23.90 -10.44
CA VAL A 278 3.63 25.01 -10.09
C VAL A 278 2.84 26.06 -9.32
N ASN A 279 3.34 26.52 -8.18
CA ASN A 279 2.68 27.54 -7.36
C ASN A 279 1.19 27.23 -7.11
N PHE A 280 0.91 25.99 -6.70
CA PHE A 280 -0.44 25.52 -6.39
C PHE A 280 -1.42 25.50 -7.58
N LYS A 281 -0.92 25.48 -8.82
CA LYS A 281 -1.73 25.46 -10.04
C LYS A 281 -1.17 24.49 -11.07
N PHE A 282 -2.06 23.86 -11.82
CA PHE A 282 -1.69 23.11 -13.00
C PHE A 282 -1.27 24.04 -14.15
N GLU A 283 -0.18 23.69 -14.81
CA GLU A 283 0.23 24.25 -16.09
C GLU A 283 0.27 23.14 -17.15
N GLY A 284 -0.11 23.49 -18.39
CA GLY A 284 -0.20 22.54 -19.50
C GLY A 284 -1.53 21.77 -19.56
N ASP A 285 -1.61 20.79 -20.46
CA ASP A 285 -2.75 19.88 -20.52
C ASP A 285 -2.67 18.90 -19.34
N LYS A 286 -3.60 18.98 -18.38
CA LYS A 286 -3.61 18.10 -17.20
C LYS A 286 -4.10 16.68 -17.48
N THR A 287 -4.63 16.41 -18.66
CA THR A 287 -5.21 15.10 -19.04
C THR A 287 -4.24 13.93 -18.80
N PRO A 288 -2.94 14.00 -19.15
CA PRO A 288 -2.02 12.90 -18.93
C PRO A 288 -1.81 12.54 -17.45
N TRP A 289 -2.01 13.48 -16.53
CA TRP A 289 -1.97 13.22 -15.08
C TRP A 289 -3.32 12.74 -14.56
N LEU A 290 -4.41 13.35 -15.04
CA LEU A 290 -5.77 13.09 -14.56
C LEU A 290 -6.50 11.98 -15.33
N ASP A 291 -5.78 11.17 -16.09
CA ASP A 291 -6.30 9.92 -16.63
C ASP A 291 -6.11 8.79 -15.60
N TYR A 292 -7.05 7.85 -15.59
CA TYR A 292 -7.06 6.75 -14.63
C TYR A 292 -5.78 5.91 -14.73
N ALA A 293 -5.16 5.62 -13.58
CA ALA A 293 -3.89 4.91 -13.45
C ALA A 293 -2.69 5.56 -14.18
N SER A 294 -2.85 6.75 -14.75
CA SER A 294 -1.84 7.37 -15.61
C SER A 294 -0.64 7.90 -14.82
N GLU A 295 -0.83 8.31 -13.56
CA GLU A 295 0.25 8.77 -12.69
C GLU A 295 1.36 7.73 -12.48
N ARG A 296 1.03 6.44 -12.63
CA ARG A 296 2.00 5.33 -12.49
C ARG A 296 2.75 5.00 -13.76
N LYS A 297 2.33 5.51 -14.93
CA LYS A 297 2.98 5.22 -16.22
C LYS A 297 4.45 5.68 -16.25
N GLY A 298 4.79 6.70 -15.47
CA GLY A 298 6.14 7.21 -15.35
C GLY A 298 7.03 6.44 -14.39
N ARG A 299 6.56 5.34 -13.78
CA ARG A 299 7.28 4.55 -12.77
C ARG A 299 7.77 3.24 -13.36
N PHE A 300 8.90 2.75 -12.83
CA PHE A 300 9.54 1.49 -13.21
C PHE A 300 9.91 1.40 -14.70
N VAL A 301 10.14 2.54 -15.34
CA VAL A 301 10.44 2.60 -16.77
C VAL A 301 11.78 1.93 -17.05
N GLY A 302 11.78 1.01 -18.02
CA GLY A 302 12.98 0.24 -18.38
C GLY A 302 13.26 -0.96 -17.48
N LEU A 303 12.35 -1.31 -16.56
CA LEU A 303 12.48 -2.47 -15.68
C LEU A 303 11.52 -3.61 -16.06
N ALA A 304 12.02 -4.84 -15.98
CA ALA A 304 11.23 -6.06 -16.18
C ALA A 304 11.42 -7.02 -14.99
N ASN A 305 10.39 -7.79 -14.68
CA ASN A 305 10.47 -8.88 -13.70
C ASN A 305 11.26 -10.07 -14.28
N LYS A 306 11.67 -11.05 -13.45
CA LYS A 306 12.41 -12.25 -13.93
C LYS A 306 11.66 -13.07 -14.98
N ASP A 307 10.34 -13.02 -14.96
CA ASP A 307 9.48 -13.68 -15.96
C ASP A 307 9.39 -12.90 -17.30
N GLY A 308 10.06 -11.74 -17.40
CA GLY A 308 10.07 -10.87 -18.57
C GLY A 308 8.88 -9.91 -18.66
N SER A 309 7.94 -9.94 -17.72
CA SER A 309 6.81 -9.00 -17.67
C SER A 309 7.26 -7.61 -17.22
N THR A 310 6.57 -6.57 -17.69
CA THR A 310 6.83 -5.18 -17.26
C THR A 310 6.54 -5.02 -15.78
N LYS A 311 7.46 -4.42 -15.03
CA LYS A 311 7.24 -4.08 -13.63
C LYS A 311 6.26 -2.91 -13.52
N THR A 312 5.15 -3.10 -12.80
CA THR A 312 4.12 -2.04 -12.62
C THR A 312 4.00 -1.56 -11.17
N GLU A 313 4.63 -2.26 -10.22
CA GLU A 313 4.45 -2.03 -8.78
C GLU A 313 5.78 -2.08 -8.00
N CYS A 314 5.83 -1.31 -6.92
CA CYS A 314 6.96 -1.28 -6.00
C CYS A 314 7.04 -2.59 -5.21
N GLY A 315 8.27 -3.06 -4.96
CA GLY A 315 8.53 -4.28 -4.18
C GLY A 315 7.82 -4.29 -2.80
N ILE A 316 7.59 -3.13 -2.18
CA ILE A 316 6.94 -3.01 -0.86
C ILE A 316 5.41 -3.19 -0.91
N HIS A 317 4.80 -3.16 -2.08
CA HIS A 317 3.34 -3.26 -2.26
C HIS A 317 2.92 -4.59 -2.90
N VAL A 318 3.88 -5.49 -3.15
CA VAL A 318 3.60 -6.84 -3.65
C VAL A 318 3.16 -7.71 -2.49
N ALA A 319 2.13 -8.54 -2.70
CA ALA A 319 1.61 -9.44 -1.67
C ALA A 319 2.74 -10.28 -1.06
N GLY A 320 2.98 -10.11 0.24
CA GLY A 320 4.05 -10.78 0.97
C GLY A 320 5.15 -9.85 1.47
N ALA A 321 5.34 -8.69 0.84
CA ALA A 321 6.34 -7.69 1.26
C ALA A 321 6.00 -7.05 2.62
N GLU A 322 4.73 -7.04 2.98
CA GLU A 322 4.19 -6.57 4.26
C GLU A 322 4.18 -7.63 5.36
N ARG A 323 4.63 -8.87 5.11
CA ARG A 323 4.75 -9.94 6.12
C ARG A 323 5.83 -9.53 7.12
N THR A 324 5.44 -8.67 8.04
CA THR A 324 6.28 -8.01 9.06
C THR A 324 6.07 -8.62 10.44
N PHE A 325 5.13 -9.55 10.55
CA PHE A 325 4.79 -10.25 11.79
C PHE A 325 5.52 -11.59 11.94
N ASP A 326 6.69 -11.70 11.32
CA ASP A 326 7.61 -12.81 11.49
C ASP A 326 8.72 -12.38 12.46
N ARG A 327 8.36 -12.03 13.71
CA ARG A 327 9.26 -12.46 14.80
C ARG A 327 9.08 -13.95 14.83
N ASP A 328 10.00 -14.64 14.19
CA ASP A 328 9.95 -16.07 14.21
C ASP A 328 10.25 -16.55 15.63
N LEU A 329 9.68 -17.68 16.03
CA LEU A 329 9.94 -18.19 17.38
C LEU A 329 11.20 -19.04 17.35
N TRP A 330 12.01 -18.99 18.41
CA TRP A 330 13.26 -19.77 18.49
C TRP A 330 14.23 -19.48 17.33
N GLU A 331 14.57 -18.19 17.12
CA GLU A 331 15.56 -17.76 16.11
C GLU A 331 17.00 -18.18 16.45
N SER A 332 17.27 -18.61 17.68
CA SER A 332 18.55 -19.16 18.14
C SER A 332 18.35 -20.16 19.28
N GLY A 333 19.36 -21.00 19.54
CA GLY A 333 19.35 -22.01 20.60
C GLY A 333 19.26 -23.46 20.09
N ALA A 334 18.84 -24.38 20.95
CA ALA A 334 18.77 -25.81 20.65
C ALA A 334 17.60 -26.24 19.74
N VAL A 335 16.59 -25.39 19.51
CA VAL A 335 15.44 -25.70 18.66
C VAL A 335 15.81 -25.49 17.18
N LYS A 336 15.70 -26.54 16.37
CA LYS A 336 16.11 -26.53 14.96
C LYS A 336 14.96 -26.16 14.04
N ASN A 337 15.24 -25.36 13.01
CA ASN A 337 14.23 -24.99 12.02
C ASN A 337 13.99 -26.14 11.02
N ILE A 338 12.73 -26.35 10.64
CA ILE A 338 12.35 -27.14 9.46
C ILE A 338 11.91 -26.14 8.39
N GLU A 339 12.64 -26.09 7.29
CA GLU A 339 12.48 -25.07 6.24
C GLU A 339 11.44 -25.44 5.18
N SER A 340 11.07 -26.73 5.07
CA SER A 340 10.17 -27.21 4.02
C SER A 340 9.34 -28.43 4.40
N ASN A 341 8.25 -28.65 3.64
CA ASN A 341 7.42 -29.85 3.75
C ASN A 341 8.22 -31.14 3.47
N ASP A 342 9.19 -31.10 2.56
CA ASP A 342 10.03 -32.26 2.25
C ASP A 342 10.94 -32.61 3.42
N GLU A 343 11.57 -31.62 4.05
CA GLU A 343 12.38 -31.82 5.25
C GLU A 343 11.53 -32.36 6.42
N ALA A 344 10.31 -31.85 6.61
CA ALA A 344 9.38 -32.39 7.60
C ALA A 344 9.08 -33.89 7.35
N LEU A 345 8.85 -34.27 6.09
CA LEU A 345 8.62 -35.67 5.70
C LEU A 345 9.87 -36.53 5.87
N GLU A 346 11.06 -35.99 5.61
CA GLU A 346 12.32 -36.68 5.85
C GLU A 346 12.53 -36.97 7.34
N ILE A 347 12.23 -36.01 8.22
CA ILE A 347 12.30 -36.20 9.67
C ILE A 347 11.31 -37.29 10.11
N ILE A 348 10.05 -37.22 9.65
CA ILE A 348 9.03 -38.24 9.94
C ILE A 348 9.49 -39.63 9.48
N LYS A 349 10.16 -39.75 8.33
CA LYS A 349 10.60 -41.03 7.75
C LYS A 349 12.03 -41.41 8.12
N SER A 350 12.70 -40.64 8.99
CA SER A 350 14.13 -40.79 9.28
C SER A 350 14.49 -42.05 10.06
N GLY A 351 13.50 -42.72 10.65
CA GLY A 351 13.71 -43.83 11.57
C GLY A 351 14.24 -43.39 12.95
N LYS A 352 14.29 -42.09 13.22
CA LYS A 352 14.75 -41.50 14.48
C LYS A 352 13.61 -40.79 15.20
N GLU A 353 13.71 -40.75 16.52
CA GLU A 353 12.76 -40.02 17.35
C GLU A 353 13.06 -38.52 17.33
N ALA A 354 12.01 -37.69 17.43
CA ALA A 354 12.12 -36.24 17.46
C ALA A 354 10.89 -35.60 18.11
N ILE A 355 11.04 -34.38 18.62
CA ILE A 355 9.92 -33.51 18.99
C ILE A 355 9.80 -32.38 17.96
N VAL A 356 8.58 -32.10 17.51
CA VAL A 356 8.28 -31.00 16.59
C VAL A 356 7.19 -30.11 17.18
N ALA A 357 7.49 -28.83 17.38
CA ALA A 357 6.49 -27.81 17.64
C ALA A 357 6.02 -27.19 16.32
N VAL A 358 4.76 -27.45 15.96
CA VAL A 358 4.09 -26.73 14.88
C VAL A 358 3.49 -25.46 15.44
N TYR A 359 3.91 -24.31 14.92
CA TYR A 359 3.58 -22.98 15.47
C TYR A 359 3.17 -21.99 14.37
N ALA A 360 2.68 -20.84 14.82
CA ALA A 360 2.47 -19.66 13.99
C ALA A 360 3.08 -18.44 14.73
N PRO A 361 3.88 -17.58 14.08
CA PRO A 361 4.53 -16.44 14.72
C PRO A 361 3.57 -15.47 15.44
N TRP A 362 2.35 -15.32 14.91
CA TRP A 362 1.30 -14.47 15.46
C TRP A 362 0.51 -15.08 16.62
N CYS A 363 0.66 -16.39 16.90
CA CYS A 363 -0.14 -17.05 17.92
C CYS A 363 0.38 -16.75 19.33
N GLN A 364 -0.43 -16.07 20.15
CA GLN A 364 -0.09 -15.74 21.55
C GLN A 364 0.27 -16.97 22.41
N PHE A 365 -0.33 -18.13 22.13
CA PHE A 365 -0.01 -19.37 22.83
C PHE A 365 1.33 -19.97 22.40
N CYS A 366 1.71 -19.79 21.13
CA CYS A 366 3.04 -20.16 20.65
C CYS A 366 4.10 -19.26 21.29
N GLN A 367 3.84 -17.96 21.35
CA GLN A 367 4.72 -16.98 22.01
C GLN A 367 4.86 -17.27 23.51
N GLY A 368 3.77 -17.60 24.20
CA GLY A 368 3.79 -17.98 25.62
C GLY A 368 4.53 -19.29 25.91
N MET A 369 4.65 -20.18 24.91
CA MET A 369 5.39 -21.44 25.01
C MET A 369 6.90 -21.26 24.74
N GLU A 370 7.32 -20.15 24.14
CA GLU A 370 8.66 -19.99 23.56
C GLU A 370 9.79 -20.24 24.56
N GLU A 371 9.76 -19.59 25.73
CA GLU A 371 10.82 -19.68 26.74
C GLU A 371 10.95 -21.10 27.32
N GLU A 372 9.83 -21.70 27.70
CA GLU A 372 9.80 -23.04 28.32
C GLU A 372 10.18 -24.14 27.33
N PHE A 373 9.74 -24.02 26.08
CA PHE A 373 10.12 -24.97 25.04
C PHE A 373 11.60 -24.86 24.66
N ALA A 374 12.17 -23.64 24.69
CA ALA A 374 13.61 -23.43 24.52
C ALA A 374 14.42 -24.07 25.66
N LYS A 375 13.99 -23.87 26.92
CA LYS A 375 14.62 -24.52 28.10
C LYS A 375 14.58 -26.04 28.00
N TYR A 376 13.44 -26.60 27.60
CA TYR A 376 13.30 -28.03 27.36
C TYR A 376 14.29 -28.53 26.31
N ALA A 377 14.39 -27.84 25.16
CA ALA A 377 15.23 -28.25 24.03
C ALA A 377 16.72 -28.39 24.39
N GLU A 378 17.23 -27.61 25.34
CA GLU A 378 18.62 -27.72 25.84
C GLU A 378 18.89 -29.03 26.60
N SER A 379 17.85 -29.70 27.11
CA SER A 379 17.95 -30.90 27.96
C SER A 379 17.26 -32.13 27.37
N ALA A 380 16.66 -32.01 26.19
CA ALA A 380 15.92 -33.07 25.52
C ALA A 380 16.84 -34.24 25.15
N GLY A 381 16.34 -35.48 25.26
CA GLY A 381 17.04 -36.69 24.84
C GLY A 381 16.98 -36.93 23.33
N VAL A 382 16.09 -36.23 22.64
CA VAL A 382 15.85 -36.31 21.19
C VAL A 382 15.97 -34.93 20.53
N PRO A 383 16.26 -34.85 19.22
CA PRO A 383 16.25 -33.58 18.49
C PRO A 383 14.90 -32.87 18.59
N VAL A 384 14.94 -31.56 18.86
CA VAL A 384 13.76 -30.70 18.95
C VAL A 384 13.74 -29.75 17.77
N TYR A 385 12.60 -29.68 17.10
CA TYR A 385 12.38 -28.87 15.92
C TYR A 385 11.20 -27.91 16.08
N LYS A 386 11.24 -26.83 15.30
CA LYS A 386 10.11 -25.94 15.04
C LYS A 386 9.68 -26.08 13.58
N PHE A 387 8.37 -26.01 13.33
CA PHE A 387 7.82 -25.96 11.98
C PHE A 387 6.72 -24.91 11.89
N ARG A 388 6.89 -23.94 10.99
CA ARG A 388 5.94 -22.86 10.77
C ARG A 388 4.74 -23.39 9.98
N GLY A 389 3.60 -23.55 10.65
CA GLY A 389 2.41 -24.19 10.08
C GLY A 389 1.31 -23.25 9.58
N ASP A 390 1.40 -21.92 9.80
CA ASP A 390 0.44 -20.91 9.31
C ASP A 390 0.29 -20.85 7.80
N GLU A 391 1.36 -21.13 7.07
CA GLU A 391 1.35 -21.14 5.61
C GLU A 391 1.05 -22.53 5.02
N GLU A 392 1.21 -23.59 5.80
CA GLU A 392 1.17 -24.99 5.36
C GLU A 392 0.04 -25.80 6.02
N ARG A 393 -1.13 -25.17 6.20
CA ARG A 393 -2.29 -25.69 6.97
C ARG A 393 -2.71 -27.11 6.59
N ASP A 394 -2.85 -27.37 5.28
CA ASP A 394 -3.30 -28.68 4.79
C ASP A 394 -2.25 -29.75 5.07
N PHE A 395 -0.97 -29.41 4.91
CA PHE A 395 0.15 -30.32 5.16
C PHE A 395 0.27 -30.68 6.64
N VAL A 396 0.25 -29.69 7.54
CA VAL A 396 0.40 -29.93 8.99
C VAL A 396 -0.80 -30.65 9.59
N SER A 397 -2.00 -30.44 9.04
CA SER A 397 -3.18 -31.20 9.43
C SER A 397 -3.09 -32.66 9.01
N ALA A 398 -2.55 -32.95 7.82
CA ALA A 398 -2.46 -34.30 7.29
C ALA A 398 -1.30 -35.13 7.88
N ASN A 399 -0.18 -34.49 8.20
CA ASN A 399 1.07 -35.19 8.55
C ASN A 399 1.53 -34.96 9.99
N LEU A 400 1.08 -33.89 10.66
CA LEU A 400 1.57 -33.49 11.99
C LEU A 400 0.42 -33.29 12.99
N ASN A 401 -0.73 -33.93 12.79
CA ASN A 401 -1.91 -33.90 13.69
C ASN A 401 -2.30 -32.48 14.18
N THR A 402 -2.05 -31.46 13.36
CA THR A 402 -2.18 -30.06 13.78
C THR A 402 -3.49 -29.47 13.29
N ALA A 403 -4.43 -29.27 14.21
CA ALA A 403 -5.68 -28.54 13.97
C ALA A 403 -5.66 -27.10 14.49
N SER A 404 -4.77 -26.79 15.44
CA SER A 404 -4.62 -25.47 16.09
C SER A 404 -3.18 -25.26 16.58
N PHE A 405 -2.82 -24.03 16.93
CA PHE A 405 -1.45 -23.65 17.33
C PHE A 405 -1.38 -23.24 18.81
N PRO A 406 -0.28 -23.56 19.52
CA PRO A 406 0.77 -24.50 19.11
C PRO A 406 0.28 -25.95 19.14
N THR A 407 0.83 -26.81 18.28
CA THR A 407 0.72 -28.26 18.43
C THR A 407 2.13 -28.83 18.57
N VAL A 408 2.38 -29.56 19.66
CA VAL A 408 3.64 -30.27 19.87
C VAL A 408 3.42 -31.75 19.58
N ASN A 409 4.30 -32.34 18.79
CA ASN A 409 4.24 -33.74 18.40
C ASN A 409 5.54 -34.46 18.75
N PHE A 410 5.41 -35.73 19.13
CA PHE A 410 6.51 -36.68 19.19
C PHE A 410 6.46 -37.56 17.94
N ILE A 411 7.56 -37.59 17.19
CA ILE A 411 7.77 -38.48 16.05
C ILE A 411 8.48 -39.72 16.56
N LYS A 412 7.90 -40.90 16.35
CA LYS A 412 8.49 -42.18 16.74
C LYS A 412 9.41 -42.71 15.64
N SER A 413 10.29 -43.65 16.00
CA SER A 413 11.19 -44.31 15.05
C SER A 413 10.47 -45.09 13.92
N ASP A 414 9.19 -45.42 14.09
CA ASP A 414 8.36 -46.07 13.05
C ASP A 414 7.66 -45.06 12.12
N GLY A 415 7.87 -43.76 12.34
CA GLY A 415 7.27 -42.66 11.59
C GLY A 415 5.86 -42.28 12.05
N SER A 416 5.33 -42.88 13.11
CA SER A 416 4.08 -42.44 13.71
C SER A 416 4.27 -41.11 14.46
N VAL A 417 3.25 -40.25 14.35
CA VAL A 417 3.24 -38.93 14.98
C VAL A 417 2.21 -38.92 16.11
N VAL A 418 2.66 -38.68 17.33
CA VAL A 418 1.83 -38.65 18.53
C VAL A 418 1.74 -37.22 19.06
N LYS A 419 0.51 -36.70 19.18
CA LYS A 419 0.27 -35.34 19.66
C LYS A 419 0.41 -35.26 21.19
N TYR A 420 0.95 -34.16 21.68
CA TYR A 420 0.88 -33.78 23.08
C TYR A 420 -0.48 -33.12 23.40
N ASP A 421 -1.32 -33.84 24.15
CA ASP A 421 -2.71 -33.45 24.42
C ASP A 421 -2.91 -32.59 25.69
N SER A 422 -1.85 -32.32 26.45
CA SER A 422 -1.95 -31.51 27.67
C SER A 422 -1.89 -30.00 27.38
N GLU A 423 -2.59 -29.22 28.20
CA GLU A 423 -2.58 -27.76 28.16
C GLU A 423 -1.39 -27.16 28.92
N ALA A 424 -0.71 -27.94 29.77
CA ALA A 424 0.47 -27.50 30.49
C ALA A 424 1.67 -27.38 29.52
N ARG A 425 2.48 -26.33 29.65
CA ARG A 425 3.56 -25.99 28.69
C ARG A 425 4.88 -25.66 29.39
N SER A 426 5.13 -26.22 30.57
CA SER A 426 6.43 -26.07 31.23
C SER A 426 7.50 -26.97 30.61
N ALA A 427 8.77 -26.63 30.80
CA ALA A 427 9.87 -27.49 30.37
C ALA A 427 9.79 -28.91 30.97
N GLU A 428 9.34 -29.01 32.24
CA GLU A 428 9.15 -30.29 32.93
C GLU A 428 8.04 -31.15 32.29
N ASP A 429 6.96 -30.52 31.83
CA ASP A 429 5.84 -31.21 31.19
C ASP A 429 6.24 -31.79 29.83
N PHE A 430 7.03 -31.04 29.04
CA PHE A 430 7.57 -31.54 27.78
C PHE A 430 8.54 -32.70 28.00
N ALA A 431 9.41 -32.61 29.01
CA ALA A 431 10.31 -33.70 29.38
C ALA A 431 9.56 -34.94 29.89
N ALA A 432 8.46 -34.76 30.62
CA ALA A 432 7.60 -35.85 31.06
C ALA A 432 6.89 -36.54 29.88
N PHE A 433 6.43 -35.74 28.91
CA PHE A 433 5.85 -36.27 27.68
C PHE A 433 6.85 -37.10 26.87
N GLU A 434 8.06 -36.57 26.63
CA GLU A 434 9.14 -37.30 25.95
C GLU A 434 9.39 -38.66 26.62
N LYS A 435 9.53 -38.68 27.95
CA LYS A 435 9.74 -39.91 28.72
C LYS A 435 8.59 -40.90 28.65
N SER A 436 7.36 -40.44 28.42
CA SER A 436 6.19 -41.31 28.30
C SER A 436 6.06 -41.99 26.92
N MET A 437 6.85 -41.54 25.94
CA MET A 437 6.88 -42.10 24.59
C MET A 437 7.96 -43.19 24.43
N ASN A 438 8.93 -43.21 25.33
CA ASN A 438 9.92 -44.29 25.55
C ASN A 438 9.35 -45.38 26.46
#